data_AF-C5RYY4-F1
#
_entry.id   AF-C5RYY4-F1
#
_cell.length_a   1.000
_cell.length_b   1.000
_cell.length_c   1.000
_cell.angle_alpha   90.00
_cell.angle_beta   90.00
_cell.angle_gamma   90.00
#
_symmetry.space_group_name_H-M   'P 1'
#
loop_
_entity.id
_entity.type
_entity.pdbx_description
1 polymer ?
#
loop_
_entity_poly.entity_id
_entity_poly.type
_entity_poly.pdbx_seq_one_letter_code
_entity_poly.pdbx_strand_id
1 'polypeptide(L)' 'MKELIYFYLIVGCYIAHRRTSHLDANSAEFLKTYLKIVCTYPKELFSKIPSLKKKESENPEKQQGE' A
#
# COMPACT_ATOMS: atom_id res chain seq x y z
N MET A 1 -12.68 -4.94 6.11
CA MET A 1 -12.02 -4.14 5.05
C MET A 1 -11.71 -2.71 5.49
N LYS A 2 -12.67 -1.93 6.01
CA LYS A 2 -12.41 -0.57 6.53
C LYS A 2 -11.37 -0.52 7.66
N GLU A 3 -11.47 -1.41 8.64
CA GLU A 3 -10.50 -1.56 9.75
C GLU A 3 -9.05 -1.74 9.25
N LEU A 4 -8.85 -2.56 8.20
CA LEU A 4 -7.53 -2.79 7.60
C LEU A 4 -7.00 -1.52 6.92
N ILE A 5 -7.86 -0.77 6.23
CA ILE A 5 -7.48 0.50 5.60
C ILE A 5 -7.01 1.50 6.66
N TYR A 6 -7.71 1.61 7.79
CA TYR A 6 -7.30 2.47 8.90
C TYR A 6 -5.98 2.03 9.53
N PHE A 7 -5.81 0.72 9.76
CA PHE A 7 -4.55 0.17 10.26
C PHE A 7 -3.38 0.52 9.33
N TYR A 8 -3.55 0.37 8.02
CA TYR A 8 -2.52 0.71 7.04
C TYR A 8 -2.23 2.21 6.95
N LEU A 9 -3.25 3.06 7.08
CA LEU A 9 -3.07 4.51 7.18
C LEU A 9 -2.25 4.90 8.41
N ILE A 10 -2.56 4.33 9.58
CA ILE A 10 -1.85 4.62 10.84
C ILE A 10 -0.38 4.18 10.74
N VAL A 11 -0.12 2.96 10.27
CA VAL A 11 1.24 2.43 10.12
C VAL A 11 2.02 3.21 9.06
N GLY A 12 1.39 3.56 7.94
CA GLY A 12 1.99 4.37 6.88
C GLY A 12 2.39 5.77 7.37
N CYS A 13 1.51 6.45 8.11
CA CYS A 13 1.79 7.74 8.74
C CYS A 13 2.90 7.64 9.79
N TYR A 14 2.92 6.59 10.61
CA TYR A 14 3.99 6.38 11.59
C TYR A 14 5.37 6.21 10.92
N ILE A 15 5.45 5.41 9.86
CA ILE A 15 6.70 5.20 9.13
C ILE A 15 7.13 6.46 8.40
N ALA A 16 6.20 7.18 7.79
CA ALA A 16 6.48 8.45 7.14
C ALA A 16 7.05 9.45 8.15
N HIS A 17 6.39 9.62 9.30
CA HIS A 17 6.85 10.47 10.40
C HIS A 17 8.25 10.08 10.88
N ARG A 18 8.50 8.80 11.16
CA ARG A 18 9.82 8.33 11.62
C ARG A 18 10.93 8.57 10.59
N ARG A 19 10.60 8.47 9.30
CA ARG A 19 11.56 8.66 8.19
C ARG A 19 11.81 10.13 7.88
N THR A 20 10.87 11.02 8.18
CA THR A 20 10.99 12.45 7.86
C THR A 20 11.15 13.34 9.09
N SER A 21 11.17 12.78 10.31
CA SER A 21 11.29 13.55 11.56
C SER A 21 12.57 14.36 11.71
N HIS A 22 13.59 14.06 10.91
CA HIS A 22 14.85 14.78 10.88
C HIS A 22 14.89 15.87 9.79
N LEU A 23 13.87 15.95 8.95
CA LEU A 23 13.76 16.95 7.88
C LEU A 23 12.94 18.14 8.36
N ASP A 24 13.25 19.33 7.84
CA ASP A 24 12.43 20.53 8.06
C ASP A 24 11.04 20.32 7.42
N ALA A 25 9.98 20.49 8.20
CA ALA A 25 8.60 20.34 7.75
C ALA A 25 8.22 21.29 6.59
N ASN A 26 8.90 22.43 6.46
CA ASN A 26 8.69 23.40 5.38
C ASN A 26 9.54 23.09 4.14
N SER A 27 10.42 22.09 4.20
CA SER A 27 11.24 21.72 3.05
C SER A 27 10.45 20.92 2.02
N ALA A 28 10.75 21.17 0.75
CA ALA A 28 10.22 20.37 -0.36
C ALA A 28 10.63 18.88 -0.23
N GLU A 29 11.78 18.62 0.40
CA GLU A 29 12.30 17.27 0.63
C GLU A 29 11.46 16.49 1.65
N PHE A 30 11.01 17.13 2.73
CA PHE A 30 10.04 16.56 3.66
C PHE A 30 8.76 16.18 2.94
N LEU A 31 8.16 17.12 2.20
CA LEU A 31 6.90 16.87 1.49
C LEU A 31 7.04 15.71 0.50
N LYS A 32 8.08 15.72 -0.33
CA LYS A 32 8.34 14.69 -1.33
C LYS A 32 8.51 13.31 -0.68
N THR A 33 9.29 13.22 0.39
CA THR A 33 9.59 11.95 1.06
C THR A 33 8.38 11.43 1.82
N TYR A 34 7.68 12.30 2.53
CA TYR A 34 6.48 11.96 3.29
C TYR A 34 5.38 11.44 2.36
N LEU A 35 5.08 12.19 1.28
CA LEU A 35 4.05 11.82 0.31
C LEU A 35 4.40 10.50 -0.40
N LYS A 36 5.67 10.30 -0.76
CA LYS A 36 6.15 9.04 -1.35
C LYS A 36 5.82 7.88 -0.42
N ILE A 37 6.19 7.95 0.85
CA ILE A 37 5.97 6.86 1.81
C ILE A 37 4.48 6.58 2.02
N VAL A 38 3.67 7.61 2.28
CA VAL A 38 2.23 7.43 2.52
C VAL A 38 1.52 6.82 1.30
N CYS A 39 1.94 7.18 0.08
CA CYS A 39 1.33 6.66 -1.16
C CYS A 39 1.85 5.29 -1.61
N THR A 40 3.12 4.95 -1.33
CA THR A 40 3.70 3.65 -1.74
C THR A 40 3.48 2.56 -0.72
N TYR A 41 3.44 2.88 0.58
CA TYR A 41 3.37 1.88 1.64
C TYR A 41 2.14 0.97 1.55
N PRO A 42 0.91 1.48 1.29
CA PRO A 42 -0.25 0.61 1.07
C PRO A 42 -0.04 -0.32 -0.13
N LYS A 43 0.49 0.20 -1.24
CA LYS A 43 0.71 -0.57 -2.49
C LYS A 43 1.72 -1.71 -2.31
N GLU A 44 2.85 -1.43 -1.65
CA GLU A 44 3.87 -2.44 -1.36
C GLU A 44 3.40 -3.50 -0.36
N LEU A 45 2.50 -3.13 0.53
CA LEU A 45 1.95 -4.06 1.51
C LEU A 45 0.91 -4.98 0.87
N PHE A 46 0.02 -4.46 0.02
CA PHE A 46 -0.91 -5.27 -0.76
C PHE A 46 -0.20 -6.20 -1.75
N SER A 47 0.92 -5.79 -2.34
CA SER A 47 1.70 -6.65 -3.25
C SER A 47 2.40 -7.80 -2.54
N LYS A 48 2.69 -7.66 -1.23
CA LYS A 48 3.30 -8.69 -0.38
C LYS A 48 2.30 -9.66 0.26
N ILE A 49 1.00 -9.38 0.19
CA ILE A 49 -0.04 -10.30 0.69
C ILE A 49 -0.28 -11.37 -0.39
N PRO A 50 0.11 -12.64 -0.15
CA PRO A 50 -0.05 -13.72 -1.15
C PRO A 50 -1.52 -13.96 -1.52
N SER A 51 -2.42 -13.64 -0.60
CA SER A 51 -3.86 -13.91 -0.68
C SER A 51 -4.61 -13.03 -1.69
N LEU A 52 -4.04 -11.90 -2.13
CA LEU A 52 -4.70 -10.98 -3.06
C LEU A 52 -4.39 -11.28 -4.54
N LYS A 53 -3.35 -12.08 -4.81
CA LYS A 53 -3.00 -12.54 -6.17
C LYS A 53 -3.91 -13.66 -6.70
N LYS A 54 -4.86 -14.17 -5.92
CA LYS A 54 -5.73 -15.30 -6.28
C LYS A 54 -7.12 -14.92 -6.80
N LYS A 55 -7.32 -13.70 -7.31
CA LYS A 55 -8.61 -13.28 -7.88
C LYS A 55 -8.54 -12.52 -9.20
N GLU A 56 -7.49 -12.76 -10.00
CA GLU A 56 -7.46 -12.31 -11.41
C GLU A 56 -7.02 -13.45 -12.34
N SER A 57 -7.41 -14.68 -12.00
CA SER A 57 -7.15 -15.88 -12.82
C SER A 57 -8.27 -16.90 -12.69
N GLU A 58 -9.52 -16.44 -12.59
CA GLU A 58 -10.67 -17.31 -12.81
C GLU A 58 -11.59 -16.57 -13.79
N ASN A 59 -11.26 -16.68 -15.07
CA ASN A 59 -12.24 -16.51 -16.11
C ASN A 59 -12.87 -17.90 -16.31
N PRO A 60 -14.14 -18.11 -15.95
CA PRO A 60 -14.80 -19.40 -16.08
C PRO A 60 -15.47 -19.42 -17.44
N GLU A 61 -14.88 -20.04 -18.47
CA GLU A 61 -15.68 -20.49 -19.60
C GLU A 61 -15.00 -21.58 -20.45
N LYS A 62 -15.75 -22.68 -20.59
CA LYS A 62 -15.61 -23.83 -21.49
C LYS A 62 -14.84 -25.06 -21.00
N GLN A 63 -15.54 -25.85 -20.17
CA GLN A 63 -15.64 -27.30 -20.39
C GLN A 63 -16.65 -27.58 -21.53
N GLN A 64 -16.20 -28.26 -22.58
CA GLN A 64 -16.96 -29.15 -23.49
C GLN A 64 -15.87 -29.78 -24.37
N GLY A 65 -15.57 -31.08 -24.37
CA GLY A 65 -16.45 -32.23 -24.35
C GLY A 65 -16.23 -32.95 -25.70
N GLU A 66 -15.75 -34.20 -25.61
CA GLU A 66 -15.40 -35.17 -26.68
C GLU A 66 -14.04 -35.06 -27.37
#